data_AF-A0A818MW67-F1
#
_entry.id   AF-A0A818MW67-F1
#
_cell.length_a   1.000
_cell.length_b   1.000
_cell.length_c   1.000
_cell.angle_alpha   90.00
_cell.angle_beta   90.00
_cell.angle_gamma   90.00
#
_symmetry.space_group_name_H-M   'P 1'
#
loop_
_entity.id
_entity.type
_entity.pdbx_description
1 polymer ?
#
loop_
_entity_poly.entity_id
_entity_poly.type
_entity_poly.pdbx_seq_one_letter_code
_entity_poly.pdbx_strand_id
1 'polypeptide(L)' 'MDIEQSSSRLVHVSSLPSSYSIGDLGSEAYKFIDFVVETRQKIWQILPITPTNSPSPYSREHKSID' A
#
# COMPACT_ATOMS: atom_id res chain seq x y z
N MET A 1 13.89 -15.14 7.20
CA MET A 1 13.06 -14.93 6.01
C MET A 1 14.02 -14.84 4.85
N ASP A 2 14.17 -15.93 4.11
CA ASP A 2 15.05 -15.95 2.95
C ASP A 2 14.30 -15.33 1.78
N ILE A 3 14.60 -14.07 1.50
CA ILE A 3 14.12 -13.40 0.30
C ILE A 3 15.07 -13.85 -0.80
N GLU A 4 14.69 -14.92 -1.51
CA GLU A 4 15.33 -15.26 -2.78
C GLU A 4 15.38 -14.03 -3.68
N GLN A 5 16.36 -13.96 -4.59
CA GLN A 5 16.57 -12.83 -5.49
C GLN A 5 15.25 -12.46 -6.21
N SER A 6 14.56 -11.43 -5.72
CA SER A 6 13.21 -11.05 -6.12
C SER A 6 13.14 -9.55 -6.30
N SER A 7 12.44 -9.11 -7.35
CA SER A 7 12.03 -7.71 -7.49
C SER A 7 10.78 -7.45 -6.65
N SER A 8 10.67 -6.23 -6.12
CA SER A 8 9.48 -5.74 -5.41
C SER A 8 8.89 -4.54 -6.15
N ARG A 9 7.59 -4.30 -5.93
CA ARG A 9 6.90 -3.08 -6.35
C ARG A 9 6.53 -2.24 -5.15
N LEU A 10 6.97 -0.99 -5.14
CA LEU A 10 6.60 0.01 -4.14
C LEU A 10 5.43 0.85 -4.66
N VAL A 11 4.23 0.59 -4.15
CA VAL A 11 3.02 1.35 -4.50
C VAL A 11 2.20 1.53 -3.24
N HIS A 12 1.84 2.76 -2.87
CA HIS A 12 0.95 2.99 -1.73
C HIS A 12 -0.50 2.68 -2.10
N VAL A 13 -1.30 2.22 -1.14
CA VAL A 13 -2.73 1.90 -1.35
C VAL A 13 -3.50 3.11 -1.89
N SER A 14 -3.20 4.32 -1.39
CA SER A 14 -3.87 5.54 -1.85
C SER A 14 -3.63 5.87 -3.33
N SER A 15 -2.61 5.27 -3.95
CA SER A 15 -2.29 5.44 -5.37
C SER A 15 -3.02 4.47 -6.28
N LEU A 16 -3.75 3.50 -5.72
CA LEU A 16 -4.59 2.61 -6.51
C LEU A 16 -5.78 3.38 -7.09
N PRO A 17 -6.27 3.00 -8.29
CA PRO A 17 -7.54 3.50 -8.78
C PRO A 17 -8.65 3.23 -7.75
N SER A 18 -9.62 4.14 -7.66
CA SER A 18 -10.84 3.92 -6.88
C SER A 18 -11.95 4.82 -7.42
N SER A 19 -13.19 4.40 -7.19
CA SER A 19 -14.38 5.22 -7.46
C SER A 19 -14.56 6.35 -6.43
N TYR A 20 -13.81 6.31 -5.31
CA TYR A 20 -13.96 7.22 -4.18
C TYR A 20 -12.82 8.25 -4.06
N SER A 21 -12.18 8.61 -5.18
CA SER A 21 -11.12 9.63 -5.28
C SER A 21 -9.78 9.31 -4.60
N ILE A 22 -9.71 8.31 -3.73
CA ILE A 22 -8.49 7.80 -3.11
C ILE A 22 -8.50 6.27 -3.14
N GLY A 23 -7.34 5.67 -3.45
CA GLY A 23 -7.20 4.22 -3.46
C GLY A 23 -7.49 3.59 -2.10
N ASP A 24 -8.06 2.39 -2.14
CA ASP A 24 -8.53 1.64 -0.97
C ASP A 24 -8.16 0.15 -1.10
N LEU A 25 -8.45 -0.62 -0.06
CA LEU A 25 -8.25 -2.08 -0.03
C LEU A 25 -9.46 -2.85 -0.62
N GLY A 26 -10.08 -2.31 -1.68
CA GLY A 26 -11.18 -2.92 -2.41
C GLY A 26 -10.74 -3.69 -3.66
N SER A 27 -11.61 -3.74 -4.67
CA SER A 27 -11.40 -4.57 -5.88
C SER A 27 -10.13 -4.27 -6.66
N GLU A 28 -9.69 -3.01 -6.69
CA GLU A 28 -8.48 -2.60 -7.40
C GLU A 28 -7.20 -3.09 -6.70
N ALA A 29 -7.23 -3.32 -5.37
CA ALA A 29 -6.13 -3.94 -4.66
C ALA A 29 -5.94 -5.41 -5.08
N TYR A 30 -7.03 -6.15 -5.28
CA TYR A 30 -6.96 -7.53 -5.80
C TYR A 30 -6.40 -7.56 -7.22
N LYS A 31 -6.88 -6.68 -8.10
CA LYS A 31 -6.33 -6.56 -9.47
C LYS A 31 -4.85 -6.19 -9.46
N PHE A 32 -4.41 -5.36 -8.51
CA PHE A 32 -2.99 -5.06 -8.34
C PHE A 32 -2.18 -6.29 -7.92
N ILE A 33 -2.71 -7.13 -7.03
CA ILE A 33 -2.09 -8.41 -6.69
C ILE A 33 -2.01 -9.34 -7.90
N ASP A 34 -3.08 -9.45 -8.69
CA ASP A 34 -3.08 -10.25 -9.92
C ASP A 34 -1.97 -9.79 -10.88
N PHE A 35 -1.80 -8.47 -11.03
CA PHE A 35 -0.71 -7.89 -11.81
C PHE A 35 0.67 -8.24 -11.22
N VAL A 36 0.84 -8.18 -9.90
CA VAL A 36 2.10 -8.52 -9.22
C VAL A 36 2.48 -9.97 -9.49
N VAL A 37 1.49 -10.87 -9.45
CA VAL A 37 1.66 -12.29 -9.78
C VAL A 37 1.99 -12.48 -11.27
N GLU A 38 1.27 -11.81 -12.17
CA GLU A 38 1.49 -11.87 -13.63
C GLU A 38 2.91 -11.43 -14.00
N THR A 39 3.42 -10.39 -13.32
CA THR A 39 4.79 -9.89 -13.52
C THR A 39 5.86 -10.65 -12.76
N ARG A 40 5.51 -11.80 -12.14
CA ARG A 40 6.40 -12.69 -11.38
C ARG A 40 7.09 -12.02 -10.19
N GLN A 41 6.52 -10.94 -9.69
CA GLN A 41 6.99 -10.31 -8.46
C GLN A 41 6.36 -10.99 -7.26
N LYS A 42 7.13 -11.15 -6.19
CA LYS A 42 6.67 -11.83 -4.97
C LYS A 42 6.30 -10.84 -3.86
N ILE A 43 6.68 -9.57 -4.00
CA ILE A 43 6.62 -8.58 -2.92
C ILE A 43 5.95 -7.30 -3.41
N TRP A 44 4.85 -6.94 -2.76
CA TRP A 44 4.29 -5.60 -2.78
C TRP A 44 4.73 -4.86 -1.52
N GLN A 45 5.52 -3.81 -1.70
CA GLN A 45 5.95 -2.92 -0.62
C GLN A 45 5.00 -1.72 -0.55
N ILE A 46 4.57 -1.37 0.66
CA ILE A 46 3.70 -0.22 0.95
C ILE A 46 4.35 0.71 1.98
N LEU A 47 3.96 1.99 1.95
CA LEU A 47 4.28 2.97 2.99
C LEU A 47 3.38 2.74 4.23
N PRO A 48 3.69 3.34 5.40
CA PRO A 48 2.90 3.10 6.61
C PRO A 48 1.42 3.46 6.43
N ILE A 49 0.54 2.52 6.79
CA ILE A 49 -0.93 2.65 6.73
C ILE A 49 -1.53 3.15 8.05
N THR A 50 -0.74 3.87 8.83
CA THR A 50 -1.19 4.40 10.12
C THR A 50 -2.08 5.61 9.88
N PRO A 51 -3.12 5.84 10.71
CA PRO A 51 -3.88 7.07 10.66
C PRO A 51 -2.96 8.30 10.67
N THR A 52 -3.20 9.19 9.72
CA THR A 52 -2.47 10.44 9.54
C THR A 52 -3.46 11.55 9.23
N ASN A 53 -3.18 12.74 9.74
CA ASN A 53 -3.88 13.99 9.43
C ASN A 53 -3.08 14.86 8.44
N SER A 54 -2.02 14.31 7.88
CA SER A 54 -1.08 14.95 6.96
C SER A 54 -0.98 14.11 5.68
N PRO A 55 -0.66 14.73 4.53
CA PRO A 55 -0.41 13.97 3.28
C PRO A 55 0.82 13.06 3.37
N SER A 56 1.66 13.22 4.41
CA SER A 56 2.80 12.33 4.64
C SER A 56 2.36 11.03 5.34
N PRO A 57 2.68 9.85 4.78
CA PRO A 57 2.39 8.56 5.42
C PRO A 57 3.29 8.27 6.62
N TYR A 58 4.33 9.09 6.85
CA TYR A 58 5.21 8.98 8.01
C TYR A 58 4.79 9.89 9.17
N SER A 59 3.93 10.88 8.91
CA SER A 59 3.33 11.69 9.97
C SER A 59 2.26 10.84 10.66
N ARG A 60 2.38 10.71 11.98
CA ARG A 60 1.38 10.02 12.79
C ARG A 60 0.55 11.04 13.54
N GLU A 61 -0.75 10.80 13.63
CA GLU A 61 -1.55 11.48 14.66
C GLU A 61 -1.18 10.93 16.04
N HIS A 62 -0.92 11.82 16.99
CA HIS A 62 -0.79 11.46 18.40
C HIS A 62 -2.09 11.86 19.09
N LYS A 63 -2.97 10.89 19.37
CA LYS A 63 -4.11 11.14 20.25
C LYS A 63 -3.58 11.19 21.69
N SER A 64 -3.66 12.35 22.33
CA SER A 64 -3.56 12.42 23.78
C SER A 64 -4.64 11.52 24.37
N ILE A 65 -4.21 10.57 25.20
CA ILE A 65 -5.13 9.83 26.06
C ILE A 65 -5.41 10.78 27.21
N ASP A 66 -6.61 11.36 27.22
CA ASP A 66 -7.16 12.03 28.40
C ASP A 66 -7.56 10.98 29.46
#